data_AF-A0A6A4VZW4-F1
#
_entry.id   AF-A0A6A4VZW4-F1
#
_cell.length_a   1.000
_cell.length_b   1.000
_cell.length_c   1.000
_cell.angle_alpha   90.00
_cell.angle_beta   90.00
_cell.angle_gamma   90.00
#
_symmetry.space_group_name_H-M   'P 1'
#
loop_
_entity.id
_entity.type
_entity.pdbx_description
1 polymer ?
#
loop_
_entity_poly.entity_id
_entity_poly.type
_entity_poly.pdbx_seq_one_letter_code
_entity_poly.pdbx_strand_id
1 'polypeptide(L)'
;MLATLGLIVDEPRPGGTGHYNDGNAARTAFKRSEEFAAATGIDQQLIHRLHVVLQAVSCCLPLSSEALAAYCTETAELYVHHYAWYPMSLSTTLHRLLLHSAMFSSGACCLWA
;
A
#
# COMPACT_ATOMS: atom_id res chain seq x y z
N MET A 1 -2.99 -17.17 9.16
CA MET A 1 -3.96 -16.35 9.91
C MET A 1 -3.25 -15.29 10.75
N LEU A 2 -3.58 -14.00 10.59
CA LEU A 2 -3.11 -12.93 11.48
C LEU A 2 -4.10 -12.81 12.65
N ALA A 3 -3.97 -13.71 13.63
CA ALA A 3 -4.96 -13.94 14.69
C ALA A 3 -5.37 -12.68 15.46
N THR A 4 -4.41 -11.80 15.74
CA THR A 4 -4.61 -10.52 16.45
C THR A 4 -5.49 -9.53 15.67
N LEU A 5 -5.43 -9.60 14.33
CA LEU A 5 -6.22 -8.75 13.44
C LEU A 5 -7.59 -9.36 13.09
N GLY A 6 -7.83 -10.63 13.41
CA GLY A 6 -8.99 -11.38 12.95
C GLY A 6 -9.00 -11.56 11.42
N LEU A 7 -7.83 -11.51 10.78
CA LEU A 7 -7.70 -11.59 9.32
C LEU A 7 -7.18 -12.95 8.86
N ILE A 8 -7.87 -13.50 7.87
CA ILE A 8 -7.40 -14.62 7.06
C ILE A 8 -6.61 -14.02 5.90
N VAL A 9 -5.30 -14.21 5.91
CA VAL A 9 -4.38 -13.70 4.91
C VAL A 9 -3.57 -14.88 4.38
N ASP A 10 -3.24 -14.83 3.09
CA ASP A 10 -2.45 -15.83 2.37
C ASP A 10 -3.08 -17.22 2.28
N GLU A 11 -4.37 -17.33 2.59
CA GLU A 11 -5.13 -18.56 2.41
C GLU A 11 -5.91 -18.53 1.09
N PRO A 12 -5.92 -19.64 0.32
CA PRO A 12 -6.73 -19.76 -0.88
C PRO A 12 -8.21 -19.85 -0.52
N ARG A 13 -9.07 -19.29 -1.37
CA ARG A 13 -10.52 -19.47 -1.22
C ARG A 13 -10.93 -20.88 -1.65
N PRO A 14 -11.94 -21.49 -0.99
CA PRO A 14 -12.56 -22.73 -1.47
C PRO A 14 -13.03 -22.55 -2.91
N GLY A 15 -12.66 -23.48 -3.79
CA GLY A 15 -12.96 -23.38 -5.23
C GLY A 15 -11.79 -22.92 -6.11
N GLY A 16 -10.61 -22.63 -5.53
CA GLY A 16 -9.34 -22.55 -6.25
C GLY A 16 -9.06 -21.22 -6.97
N THR A 17 -9.95 -20.24 -6.87
CA THR A 17 -9.74 -18.91 -7.44
C THR A 17 -9.62 -17.84 -6.35
N GLY A 18 -8.48 -17.14 -6.35
CA GLY A 18 -8.20 -16.06 -5.41
C GLY A 18 -7.90 -16.52 -3.98
N HIS A 19 -7.72 -15.52 -3.13
CA HIS A 19 -7.33 -15.64 -1.72
C HIS A 19 -8.15 -14.64 -0.89
N TYR A 20 -8.05 -14.75 0.44
CA TYR A 20 -8.83 -13.91 1.37
C TYR A 20 -8.31 -12.45 1.53
N ASN A 21 -7.22 -12.06 0.87
CA ASN A 21 -6.66 -10.69 0.97
C ASN A 21 -7.45 -9.60 0.18
N ASP A 22 -8.78 -9.70 0.16
CA ASP A 22 -9.61 -8.75 -0.58
C ASP A 22 -9.49 -7.30 -0.07
N GLY A 23 -10.13 -6.35 -0.77
CA GLY A 23 -10.06 -4.94 -0.41
C GLY A 23 -10.53 -4.64 1.02
N ASN A 24 -11.41 -5.47 1.61
CA ASN A 24 -11.85 -5.29 2.99
C ASN A 24 -10.78 -5.74 3.99
N ALA A 25 -10.12 -6.88 3.72
CA ALA A 25 -8.97 -7.33 4.47
C ALA A 25 -7.82 -6.30 4.40
N ALA A 26 -7.52 -5.79 3.20
CA ALA A 26 -6.50 -4.75 3.02
C ALA A 26 -6.80 -3.47 3.82
N ARG A 27 -8.03 -2.94 3.73
CA ARG A 27 -8.43 -1.74 4.51
C ARG A 27 -8.28 -1.96 6.03
N THR A 28 -8.62 -3.14 6.51
CA THR A 28 -8.49 -3.49 7.93
C THR A 28 -7.03 -3.56 8.36
N ALA A 29 -6.17 -4.19 7.55
CA ALA A 29 -4.74 -4.28 7.80
C ALA A 29 -4.08 -2.89 7.86
N PHE A 30 -4.35 -2.02 6.89
CA PHE A 30 -3.76 -0.69 6.86
C PHE A 30 -4.30 0.24 7.97
N LYS A 31 -5.57 0.11 8.37
CA LYS A 31 -6.16 0.88 9.48
C LYS A 31 -5.53 0.52 10.83
N ARG A 32 -5.06 -0.72 10.99
CA ARG A 32 -4.41 -1.25 12.20
C ARG A 32 -2.92 -1.43 11.94
N SER A 33 -2.26 -0.40 11.41
CA SER A 33 -0.88 -0.46 10.92
C SER A 33 0.13 -0.94 11.97
N GLU A 34 -0.04 -0.57 13.24
CA GLU A 34 0.80 -1.03 14.35
C GLU A 34 0.69 -2.55 14.56
N GLU A 35 -0.53 -3.07 14.66
CA GLU A 35 -0.77 -4.49 14.87
C GLU A 35 -0.36 -5.31 13.64
N PHE A 36 -0.54 -4.74 12.43
CA PHE A 36 -0.10 -5.35 11.19
C PHE A 36 1.42 -5.37 11.06
N ALA A 37 2.10 -4.30 11.46
CA ALA A 37 3.56 -4.23 11.55
C ALA A 37 4.09 -5.30 12.51
N ALA A 38 3.54 -5.34 13.73
CA ALA A 38 3.92 -6.32 14.74
C ALA A 38 3.73 -7.76 14.27
N ALA A 39 2.65 -8.05 13.54
CA ALA A 39 2.35 -9.39 13.07
C ALA A 39 3.16 -9.83 11.83
N THR A 40 3.60 -8.89 10.99
CA THR A 40 4.35 -9.17 9.75
C THR A 40 5.86 -8.95 9.86
N GLY A 41 6.31 -8.22 10.88
CA GLY A 41 7.69 -7.76 11.02
C GLY A 41 8.08 -6.65 10.03
N ILE A 42 7.10 -6.09 9.32
CA ILE A 42 7.31 -4.94 8.42
C ILE A 42 7.30 -3.65 9.26
N ASP A 43 8.11 -2.68 8.85
CA ASP A 43 8.21 -1.38 9.47
C ASP A 43 6.86 -0.66 9.47
N GLN A 44 6.44 -0.20 10.64
CA GLN A 44 5.15 0.45 10.84
C GLN A 44 5.05 1.75 10.04
N GLN A 45 6.14 2.52 9.97
CA GLN A 45 6.17 3.79 9.26
C GLN A 45 5.95 3.57 7.77
N LEU A 46 6.58 2.55 7.18
CA LEU A 46 6.37 2.16 5.79
C LEU A 46 4.91 1.78 5.52
N ILE A 47 4.30 0.93 6.36
CA ILE A 47 2.88 0.53 6.23
C ILE A 47 1.97 1.75 6.28
N HIS A 48 2.20 2.65 7.24
CA HIS A 48 1.41 3.87 7.40
C HIS A 48 1.55 4.79 6.18
N ARG A 49 2.77 5.01 5.69
CA ARG A 49 3.01 5.86 4.52
C ARG A 49 2.34 5.29 3.27
N LEU A 50 2.41 3.99 3.04
CA LEU A 50 1.68 3.33 1.96
C LEU A 50 0.16 3.49 2.09
N HIS A 51 -0.39 3.42 3.31
CA HIS A 51 -1.81 3.68 3.53
C HIS A 51 -2.22 5.09 3.11
N VAL A 52 -1.44 6.11 3.51
CA VAL A 52 -1.68 7.51 3.15
C VAL A 52 -1.63 7.70 1.63
N VAL A 53 -0.65 7.12 0.94
CA VAL A 53 -0.55 7.19 -0.52
C VAL A 53 -1.78 6.54 -1.19
N LEU A 54 -2.21 5.37 -0.71
CA LEU A 54 -3.41 4.70 -1.23
C LEU A 54 -4.68 5.53 -1.01
N GLN A 55 -4.82 6.19 0.15
CA GLN A 55 -5.94 7.09 0.40
C GLN A 55 -5.89 8.32 -0.50
N ALA A 56 -4.71 8.92 -0.68
CA ALA A 56 -4.51 10.09 -1.52
C ALA A 56 -4.90 9.79 -2.98
N VAL A 57 -4.43 8.69 -3.56
CA VAL A 57 -4.80 8.34 -4.94
C VAL A 57 -6.27 7.93 -5.10
N SER A 58 -6.95 7.56 -4.00
CA SER A 58 -8.35 7.10 -4.03
C SER A 58 -9.37 8.16 -3.60
N CYS A 59 -8.96 9.31 -3.07
CA CYS A 59 -9.89 10.26 -2.44
C CYS A 59 -10.68 11.12 -3.43
N CYS A 60 -10.32 11.12 -4.72
CA CYS A 60 -10.94 11.95 -5.77
C CYS A 60 -10.96 13.46 -5.45
N LEU A 61 -10.09 13.92 -4.56
CA LEU A 61 -9.94 15.34 -4.19
C LEU A 61 -8.75 15.96 -4.93
N PRO A 62 -8.75 17.29 -5.14
CA PRO A 62 -7.57 17.98 -5.67
C PRO A 62 -6.40 17.83 -4.68
N LEU A 63 -5.30 17.25 -5.15
CA LEU A 63 -4.06 17.08 -4.41
C LEU A 63 -2.93 17.86 -5.09
N SER A 64 -2.00 18.36 -4.28
CA SER A 64 -0.74 18.89 -4.82
C SER A 64 0.10 17.74 -5.36
N SER A 65 0.30 17.73 -6.68
CA SER A 65 1.13 16.72 -7.36
C SER A 65 2.57 16.74 -6.85
N GLU A 66 3.09 17.92 -6.51
CA GLU A 66 4.43 18.11 -5.96
C GLU A 66 4.55 17.51 -4.56
N ALA A 67 3.59 17.81 -3.67
CA ALA A 67 3.58 17.25 -2.33
C ALA A 67 3.43 15.73 -2.34
N LEU A 68 2.57 15.19 -3.21
CA LEU A 68 2.41 13.75 -3.39
C LEU A 68 3.69 13.10 -3.93
N ALA A 69 4.34 13.72 -4.93
CA ALA A 69 5.61 13.23 -5.46
C ALA A 69 6.71 13.19 -4.39
N ALA A 70 6.88 14.27 -3.62
CA ALA A 70 7.85 14.32 -2.53
C ALA A 70 7.58 13.23 -1.48
N TYR A 71 6.32 13.08 -1.06
CA TYR A 71 5.92 12.08 -0.09
C TYR A 71 6.18 10.64 -0.58
N CYS A 72 5.93 10.37 -1.86
CA CYS A 72 6.21 9.07 -2.46
C CYS A 72 7.71 8.78 -2.59
N THR A 73 8.51 9.78 -2.96
CA THR A 73 9.99 9.66 -3.02
C THR A 73 10.58 9.32 -1.65
N GLU A 74 10.22 10.08 -0.61
CA GLU A 74 10.64 9.78 0.76
C GLU A 74 10.20 8.38 1.22
N THR A 75 9.00 7.93 0.81
CA THR A 75 8.51 6.58 1.12
C THR A 75 9.36 5.52 0.41
N ALA A 76 9.79 5.79 -0.83
CA ALA A 76 10.66 4.90 -1.57
C ALA A 76 12.07 4.83 -0.98
N GLU A 77 12.62 5.94 -0.50
CA GLU A 77 13.89 5.97 0.22
C GLU A 77 13.83 5.17 1.52
N LEU A 78 12.74 5.34 2.30
CA LEU A 78 12.48 4.53 3.50
C LEU A 78 12.44 3.03 3.16
N TYR A 79 11.73 2.67 2.09
CA TYR A 79 11.65 1.28 1.63
C TYR A 79 13.04 0.73 1.29
N VAL A 80 13.83 1.45 0.51
CA VAL A 80 15.18 1.02 0.10
C VAL A 80 16.10 0.89 1.32
N HIS A 81 16.00 1.80 2.28
CA HIS A 81 16.80 1.74 3.51
C HIS A 81 16.55 0.47 4.32
N HIS A 82 15.29 0.07 4.51
CA HIS A 82 14.93 -1.09 5.33
C HIS A 82 14.92 -2.42 4.56
N TYR A 83 14.66 -2.39 3.25
CA TYR A 83 14.37 -3.58 2.44
C TYR A 83 15.20 -3.64 1.14
N ALA A 84 16.44 -3.14 1.15
CA ALA A 84 17.34 -3.20 -0.02
C ALA A 84 17.48 -4.60 -0.64
N TRP A 85 17.32 -5.66 0.17
CA TRP A 85 17.36 -7.06 -0.26
C TRP A 85 16.15 -7.49 -1.12
N TYR A 86 15.05 -6.75 -1.10
CA TYR A 86 13.88 -6.96 -1.97
C TYR A 86 13.61 -5.70 -2.80
N PRO A 87 14.20 -5.58 -4.00
CA PRO A 87 14.03 -4.41 -4.85
C PRO A 87 12.56 -4.11 -5.12
N MET A 88 12.16 -2.84 -5.00
CA MET A 88 10.78 -2.40 -5.23
C MET A 88 10.28 -2.75 -6.64
N SER A 89 11.17 -2.83 -7.63
CA SER A 89 10.86 -3.26 -9.00
C SER A 89 10.30 -4.68 -9.10
N LEU A 90 10.50 -5.53 -8.09
CA LEU A 90 9.89 -6.86 -8.01
C LEU A 90 8.38 -6.79 -7.76
N SER A 91 7.89 -5.68 -7.20
CA SER A 91 6.47 -5.39 -7.08
C SER A 91 6.10 -4.29 -8.06
N THR A 92 5.62 -4.69 -9.25
CA THR A 92 5.18 -3.75 -10.29
C THR A 92 4.09 -2.80 -9.79
N THR A 93 3.30 -3.20 -8.79
CA THR A 93 2.28 -2.36 -8.15
C THR A 93 2.90 -1.31 -7.24
N LEU A 94 3.83 -1.68 -6.34
CA LEU A 94 4.49 -0.72 -5.45
C LEU A 94 5.35 0.27 -6.22
N HIS A 95 6.10 -0.21 -7.23
CA HIS A 95 6.89 0.63 -8.11
C HIS A 95 6.01 1.66 -8.83
N ARG A 96 4.88 1.24 -9.42
CA ARG A 96 3.94 2.16 -10.07
C ARG A 96 3.31 3.13 -9.08
N LEU A 97 2.93 2.67 -7.90
CA LEU A 97 2.34 3.52 -6.87
C LEU A 97 3.30 4.63 -6.44
N LEU A 98 4.56 4.31 -6.16
CA LEU A 98 5.49 5.30 -5.61
C LEU A 98 6.15 6.17 -6.69
N LEU A 99 6.40 5.66 -7.90
CA LEU A 99 7.08 6.45 -8.93
C LEU A 99 6.15 7.10 -9.95
N HIS A 100 4.89 6.66 -10.05
CA HIS A 100 3.93 7.20 -11.01
C HIS A 100 2.66 7.80 -10.39
N SER A 101 2.42 7.70 -9.08
CA SER A 101 1.22 8.29 -8.43
C SER A 101 1.03 9.78 -8.71
N ALA A 102 2.12 10.56 -8.72
CA ALA A 102 2.07 11.99 -9.00
C ALA A 102 1.55 12.32 -10.41
N MET A 103 1.78 11.43 -11.39
CA MET A 103 1.27 11.55 -12.77
C MET A 103 -0.26 11.43 -12.82
N PHE A 104 -0.88 10.68 -11.90
CA PHE A 104 -2.32 10.47 -11.90
C PHE A 104 -3.10 11.61 -11.23
N SER A 105 -2.46 12.41 -10.37
CA SER A 105 -3.13 13.51 -9.64
C SER A 105 -3.44 14.74 -10.50
N SER A 106 -2.87 14.86 -11.70
CA SER A 106 -2.99 16.06 -12.54
C SER A 106 -4.22 16.09 -13.46
N GLY A 107 -5.12 15.10 -13.42
CA GLY A 107 -6.35 15.19 -14.21
C GLY A 107 -7.26 13.96 -14.35
N ALA A 108 -7.02 12.86 -13.64
CA ALA A 108 -7.82 11.64 -13.83
C ALA A 108 -8.51 11.21 -12.53
N CYS A 109 -9.63 11.87 -12.20
CA CYS A 109 -10.73 11.11 -11.63
C CYS A 109 -11.11 10.06 -12.69
N CYS A 110 -11.24 8.79 -12.29
CA CYS A 110 -11.51 7.61 -13.11
C CYS A 110 -10.27 6.94 -13.70
N LEU A 111 -9.77 5.87 -13.07
CA LEU A 111 -9.19 4.69 -13.75
C LEU A 111 -9.04 3.44 -12.82
N TRP A 112 -9.62 3.45 -11.61
CA TRP A 112 -9.70 2.26 -10.74
C TRP A 112 -11.14 2.03 -10.21
N ALA A 113 -12.13 2.15 -11.09
CA ALA A 113 -13.48 1.64 -10.87
C ALA A 113 -13.67 0.38 -11.72
#